data_AF-A0A433B2H4-F1
#
_entry.id   AF-A0A433B2H4-F1
#
_cell.length_a   1.000
_cell.length_b   1.000
_cell.length_c   1.000
_cell.angle_alpha   90.00
_cell.angle_beta   90.00
_cell.angle_gamma   90.00
#
_symmetry.space_group_name_H-M   'P 1'
#
loop_
_entity.id
_entity.type
_entity.pdbx_description
1 polymer ?
#
loop_
_entity_poly.entity_id
_entity_poly.type
_entity_poly.pdbx_seq_one_letter_code
_entity_poly.pdbx_strand_id
1 'polypeptide(L)' 'MNEENDVMSRVESKLDVLIRLTALSLVANVPSLKEKAIILSRAGLAPKEIAALCDSTPNTVSVALSAAKREKKN' A
#
# COMPACT_ATOMS: atom_id res chain seq x y z
N MET A 1 -31.36 -6.40 13.49
CA MET A 1 -30.38 -6.59 12.40
C MET A 1 -29.47 -5.37 12.16
N ASN A 2 -29.53 -4.28 12.95
CA ASN A 2 -28.73 -3.07 12.66
C ASN A 2 -27.47 -2.90 13.53
N GLU A 3 -27.46 -3.37 14.78
CA GLU A 3 -26.30 -3.18 15.68
C GLU A 3 -25.09 -4.04 15.29
N GLU A 4 -25.30 -5.29 14.86
CA GLU A 4 -24.20 -6.18 14.48
C GLU A 4 -23.45 -5.69 13.22
N ASN A 5 -24.19 -5.13 12.26
CA ASN A 5 -23.62 -4.52 11.06
C ASN A 5 -22.82 -3.26 11.37
N ASP A 6 -23.27 -2.45 12.34
CA ASP A 6 -22.54 -1.26 12.79
C ASP A 6 -21.24 -1.63 13.50
N VAL A 7 -21.26 -2.64 14.38
CA VAL A 7 -20.06 -3.15 15.05
C VAL A 7 -19.05 -3.67 14.02
N MET A 8 -19.50 -4.45 13.03
CA MET A 8 -18.63 -4.97 11.98
C MET A 8 -17.98 -3.84 11.17
N SER A 9 -18.75 -2.85 10.72
CA SER A 9 -18.23 -1.71 9.96
C SER A 9 -17.19 -0.90 10.75
N ARG A 10 -17.39 -0.73 12.06
CA ARG A 10 -16.41 -0.07 12.94
C ARG A 10 -15.12 -0.88 13.08
N VAL A 11 -15.21 -2.21 13.12
CA VAL A 11 -14.03 -3.08 13.16
C VAL A 11 -13.26 -3.03 11.85
N GLU A 12 -13.95 -3.14 10.71
CA GLU A 12 -13.35 -3.00 9.37
C GLU A 12 -12.59 -1.68 9.24
N SER A 13 -13.22 -0.57 9.65
CA SER A 13 -12.58 0.75 9.62
C SER A 13 -11.30 0.83 10.47
N LYS A 14 -11.29 0.18 11.65
CA LYS A 14 -10.10 0.12 12.50
C LYS A 14 -9.00 -0.77 11.91
N LEU A 15 -9.38 -1.87 11.26
CA LEU A 15 -8.45 -2.75 10.56
C LEU A 15 -7.77 -2.02 9.39
N ASP A 16 -8.53 -1.24 8.61
CA ASP A 16 -7.97 -0.40 7.55
C ASP A 16 -6.91 0.59 8.06
N VAL A 17 -7.18 1.22 9.21
CA VAL A 17 -6.21 2.11 9.86
C VAL A 17 -4.95 1.35 10.28
N LEU A 18 -5.10 0.16 10.87
CA LEU A 18 -3.97 -0.68 11.27
C LEU A 18 -3.13 -1.13 10.08
N ILE A 19 -3.77 -1.51 8.96
CA ILE A 19 -3.07 -1.88 7.72
C ILE A 19 -2.25 -0.70 7.21
N ARG A 20 -2.82 0.51 7.17
CA ARG A 20 -2.11 1.72 6.74
C ARG A 20 -0.93 2.06 7.65
N LEU A 21 -1.11 2.01 8.97
CA LEU A 21 -0.04 2.25 9.94
C LEU A 21 1.12 1.26 9.79
N THR A 22 0.79 -0.02 9.59
CA THR A 22 1.77 -1.08 9.38
C THR A 22 2.53 -0.86 8.08
N ALA A 23 1.81 -0.55 6.99
CA ALA A 23 2.41 -0.25 5.69
C ALA A 23 3.40 0.93 5.77
N LEU A 24 3.01 2.03 6.44
CA LEU A 24 3.89 3.19 6.66
C LEU A 24 5.13 2.82 7.47
N SER A 25 4.98 2.01 8.52
CA SER A 25 6.08 1.58 9.38
C SER A 25 7.12 0.74 8.62
N LEU A 26 6.66 -0.14 7.72
CA LEU A 26 7.54 -0.98 6.90
C LEU A 26 8.39 -0.18 5.93
N VAL A 27 7.91 0.97 5.45
CA VAL A 27 8.59 1.78 4.43
C VAL A 27 9.20 3.06 4.99
N ALA A 28 9.13 3.29 6.30
CA ALA A 28 9.56 4.53 6.95
C ALA A 28 11.04 4.87 6.67
N ASN A 29 11.90 3.86 6.67
CA ASN A 29 13.36 4.02 6.46
C ASN A 29 13.81 3.69 5.04
N VAL A 30 12.87 3.50 4.10
CA VAL A 30 13.18 3.18 2.71
C VAL A 30 13.18 4.49 1.91
N PRO A 31 14.30 4.97 1.36
CA PRO A 31 14.33 6.27 0.67
C PRO A 31 13.71 6.21 -0.73
N SER A 32 13.85 5.08 -1.43
CA SER A 32 13.43 4.94 -2.82
C SER A 32 11.95 4.60 -2.95
N LEU A 33 11.17 5.44 -3.65
CA LEU A 33 9.77 5.15 -3.99
C LEU A 33 9.60 3.80 -4.68
N LYS A 34 10.55 3.42 -5.52
CA LYS A 34 10.54 2.14 -6.23
C LYS A 34 10.65 0.96 -5.26
N GLU A 35 11.53 1.05 -4.28
CA GLU A 35 11.68 0.01 -3.25
C GLU A 35 10.43 -0.06 -2.36
N LYS A 36 9.89 1.08 -1.94
CA LYS A 36 8.61 1.14 -1.21
C LYS A 36 7.50 0.46 -1.99
N ALA A 37 7.36 0.79 -3.29
CA ALA A 37 6.33 0.24 -4.15
C ALA A 37 6.45 -1.29 -4.30
N ILE A 38 7.67 -1.82 -4.43
CA ILE A 38 7.91 -3.27 -4.50
C ILE A 38 7.48 -3.96 -3.19
N ILE A 39 7.89 -3.42 -2.04
CA ILE A 39 7.56 -3.99 -0.72
C ILE A 39 6.04 -4.01 -0.53
N LEU A 40 5.39 -2.87 -0.75
CA LEU A 40 3.94 -2.74 -0.55
C LEU A 40 3.13 -3.55 -1.57
N SER A 41 3.58 -3.63 -2.82
CA SER A 41 2.93 -4.45 -3.84
C SER A 41 3.03 -5.95 -3.52
N ARG A 42 4.14 -6.41 -2.91
CA ARG A 42 4.26 -7.80 -2.43
C ARG A 42 3.30 -8.09 -1.27
N ALA A 43 2.96 -7.09 -0.47
CA ALA A 43 1.95 -7.19 0.57
C ALA A 43 0.50 -7.14 0.03
N GLY A 44 0.32 -7.04 -1.30
CA GLY A 44 -0.99 -7.09 -1.95
C GLY A 44 -1.64 -5.72 -2.18
N LEU A 45 -0.97 -4.61 -1.84
CA LEU A 45 -1.53 -3.28 -2.05
C LEU A 45 -1.51 -2.90 -3.54
N ALA A 46 -2.61 -2.33 -4.01
CA ALA A 46 -2.75 -1.82 -5.36
C ALA A 46 -2.00 -0.48 -5.54
N PRO A 47 -1.64 -0.10 -6.79
CA PRO A 47 -0.91 1.14 -7.06
C PRO A 47 -1.59 2.41 -6.51
N LYS A 48 -2.93 2.44 -6.44
CA LYS A 48 -3.68 3.56 -5.87
C LYS A 48 -3.47 3.70 -4.36
N GLU A 49 -3.41 2.59 -3.64
CA GLU A 49 -3.21 2.57 -2.19
C GLU A 49 -1.77 2.93 -1.84
N ILE A 50 -0.81 2.38 -2.59
CA ILE A 50 0.61 2.72 -2.47
C ILE A 50 0.83 4.22 -2.73
N ALA A 51 0.19 4.77 -3.76
CA ALA A 51 0.28 6.19 -4.08
C ALA A 51 -0.19 7.07 -2.93
N ALA A 52 -1.29 6.69 -2.27
CA ALA A 52 -1.80 7.40 -1.10
C ALA A 52 -0.90 7.30 0.13
N LEU A 53 -0.14 6.20 0.29
CA LEU A 53 0.80 6.01 1.41
C LEU A 53 2.15 6.70 1.20
N CYS A 54 2.57 6.87 -0.05
CA CYS A 54 3.90 7.37 -0.42
C CYS A 54 3.87 8.80 -0.99
N ASP A 55 2.76 9.54 -0.82
CA ASP A 55 2.56 10.89 -1.37
C ASP A 55 2.94 11.00 -2.86
N SER A 56 2.40 10.09 -3.67
CA SER A 56 2.72 9.94 -5.09
C SER A 56 1.44 9.77 -5.93
N THR A 57 1.59 9.61 -7.25
CA THR A 57 0.47 9.27 -8.14
C THR A 57 0.43 7.76 -8.44
N PRO A 58 -0.75 7.18 -8.72
CA PRO A 58 -0.87 5.78 -9.14
C PRO A 58 -0.05 5.47 -10.40
N ASN A 59 0.08 6.45 -11.30
CA ASN A 59 0.88 6.32 -12.52
C ASN A 59 2.38 6.18 -12.19
N THR A 60 2.91 7.06 -11.34
CA THR A 60 4.31 7.00 -10.90
C THR A 60 4.63 5.65 -10.24
N VAL A 61 3.74 5.15 -9.38
CA VAL A 61 3.88 3.82 -8.76
C VAL A 61 3.89 2.71 -9.81
N SER A 62 2.96 2.76 -10.77
CA SER A 62 2.85 1.76 -11.83
C SER A 62 4.11 1.71 -12.71
N VAL A 63 4.67 2.89 -13.04
CA VAL A 63 5.94 3.00 -13.77
C VAL A 63 7.10 2.41 -12.95
N ALA A 64 7.19 2.72 -11.65
CA ALA A 64 8.22 2.18 -10.78
C ALA A 64 8.16 0.64 -10.66
N LEU A 65 6.96 0.07 -10.54
CA LEU A 65 6.75 -1.37 -10.54
C LEU A 65 7.10 -2.01 -11.88
N SER A 66 6.76 -1.36 -12.99
CA SER A 66 7.11 -1.83 -14.34
C SER A 66 8.63 -1.85 -14.56
N ALA A 67 9.33 -0.77 -14.16
CA ALA A 67 10.78 -0.70 -14.20
C ALA A 67 11.43 -1.83 -13.36
N ALA A 68 10.94 -2.04 -12.14
CA ALA A 68 11.42 -3.13 -11.28
C ALA A 68 11.21 -4.53 -11.88
N LYS A 69 10.09 -4.77 -12.57
CA LYS A 69 9.83 -6.04 -13.26
C LYS A 69 10.80 -6.26 -14.42
N ARG A 70 11.16 -5.21 -15.16
CA ARG A 70 12.11 -5.29 -16.28
C ARG A 70 13.51 -5.63 -15.80
N GLU A 71 13.96 -5.00 -14.71
CA GLU A 71 15.28 -5.27 -14.13
C GLU A 71 15.42 -6.70 -13.61
N LYS A 72 14.35 -7.31 -13.07
CA LYS A 72 14.40 -8.71 -12.63
C LYS A 72 14.52 -9.71 -13.78
N LYS A 73 14.19 -9.31 -15.01
CA LYS A 73 14.22 -10.18 -16.21
C LYS A 73 15.59 -10.19 -16.90
N ASN A 74 16.43 -9.18 -16.63
CA ASN A 74 17.81 -9.09 -17.11
C ASN A 74 18.76 -9.71 -16.08
#